data_AF-A0AAV2PKR5-F1
#
_entry.id   AF-A0AAV2PKR5-F1
#
_cell.length_a   1.000
_cell.length_b   1.000
_cell.length_c   1.000
_cell.angle_alpha   90.00
_cell.angle_beta   90.00
_cell.angle_gamma   90.00
#
_symmetry.space_group_name_H-M   'P 1'
#
loop_
_entity.id
_entity.type
_entity.pdbx_description
1 polymer ?
#
loop_
_entity_poly.entity_id
_entity_poly.type
_entity_poly.pdbx_seq_one_letter_code
_entity_poly.pdbx_strand_id
1 'polypeptide(L)'
;GALLSVTSGTLGGSLIPPGDVVAPVSCWYLLRAPPGHRVELQLHRLVHIGTYNNGTTCNGGYVEVSDGITSEVQSGTDPGGGDSDDGGGGGLNTWRVCGEDQRLHPPAVLYSDTGAATLTYKVSSKQGSPRFMAYYNFPLKSNPNTGDLQRGGSRVEYTDCDWLYQDIHCRGSETCHLTSPGFPGLYPSSIRCRYLLAMSAKDIQATLTFLALDLPAERCAHNYIGVYAGTSSSSPLIATLCGSQRKTLTF
;
A
#
# COMPACT_ATOMS: atom_id res chain seq x y z
N GLY A 1 -0.77 -15.52 18.53
CA GLY A 1 -0.01 -14.38 17.98
C GLY A 1 1.48 -14.61 18.15
N ALA A 2 2.31 -14.07 17.26
CA ALA A 2 3.76 -14.11 17.38
C ALA A 2 4.31 -12.67 17.40
N LEU A 3 5.01 -12.31 18.48
CA LEU A 3 5.70 -11.02 18.59
C LEU A 3 7.11 -11.17 18.01
N LEU A 4 7.35 -10.58 16.84
CA LEU A 4 8.69 -10.51 16.25
C LEU A 4 9.34 -9.18 16.62
N SER A 5 9.95 -9.15 17.80
CA SER A 5 10.84 -8.06 18.18
C SER A 5 12.25 -8.39 17.68
N VAL A 6 12.75 -7.63 16.71
CA VAL A 6 14.14 -7.80 16.26
C VAL A 6 15.08 -7.19 17.28
N THR A 7 15.81 -8.04 17.99
CA THR A 7 16.99 -7.65 18.75
C THR A 7 18.19 -7.59 17.79
N SER A 8 18.76 -6.40 17.64
CA SER A 8 20.06 -6.06 17.03
C SER A 8 20.73 -7.20 16.23
N GLY A 9 20.44 -7.31 14.92
CA GLY A 9 21.25 -8.14 14.02
C GLY A 9 20.58 -8.53 12.70
N THR A 10 19.26 -8.74 12.67
CA THR A 10 18.53 -9.14 11.45
C THR A 10 17.72 -7.96 10.91
N LEU A 11 18.28 -7.24 9.93
CA LEU A 11 17.59 -6.14 9.26
C LEU A 11 16.44 -6.60 8.34
N GLY A 12 16.24 -7.91 8.16
CA GLY A 12 15.12 -8.45 7.41
C GLY A 12 14.93 -9.95 7.61
N GLY A 13 13.84 -10.50 7.07
CA GLY A 13 13.48 -11.91 7.19
C GLY A 13 12.21 -12.26 6.42
N SER A 14 11.78 -13.52 6.50
CA SER A 14 10.54 -14.03 5.89
C SER A 14 9.49 -14.38 6.93
N LEU A 15 8.23 -14.01 6.66
CA LEU A 15 7.04 -14.41 7.40
C LEU A 15 6.29 -15.46 6.58
N ILE A 16 6.08 -16.61 7.20
CA ILE A 16 5.32 -17.73 6.63
C ILE A 16 4.30 -18.14 7.71
N PRO A 17 3.01 -18.31 7.37
CA PRO A 17 2.03 -18.84 8.31
C PRO A 17 2.40 -20.27 8.73
N PRO A 18 1.99 -20.74 9.92
CA PRO A 18 2.20 -22.11 10.35
C PRO A 18 1.60 -23.09 9.33
N GLY A 19 2.26 -24.23 9.09
CA GLY A 19 1.88 -25.16 8.01
C GLY A 19 0.53 -25.85 8.20
N ASP A 20 0.16 -26.15 9.45
CA ASP A 20 -1.09 -26.82 9.83
C ASP A 20 -1.93 -25.92 10.72
N VAL A 21 -2.74 -25.05 10.11
CA VAL A 21 -3.68 -24.20 10.86
C VAL A 21 -5.10 -24.67 10.63
N VAL A 22 -5.78 -25.08 11.71
CA VAL A 22 -7.17 -25.51 11.68
C VAL A 22 -8.07 -24.27 11.81
N ALA A 23 -8.85 -23.97 10.77
CA ALA A 23 -9.84 -22.90 10.81
C ALA A 23 -10.97 -23.19 11.83
N PRO A 24 -11.55 -22.16 12.47
CA PRO A 24 -11.25 -20.74 12.32
C PRO A 24 -9.99 -20.33 13.08
N VAL A 25 -9.16 -19.49 12.46
CA VAL A 25 -7.94 -18.97 13.08
C VAL A 25 -7.72 -17.51 12.73
N SER A 26 -7.19 -16.77 13.69
CA SER A 26 -6.67 -15.42 13.50
C SER A 26 -5.29 -15.33 14.11
N CYS A 27 -4.35 -14.76 13.37
CA CYS A 27 -2.96 -14.66 13.74
C CYS A 27 -2.38 -13.35 13.24
N TRP A 28 -1.33 -12.88 13.91
CA TRP A 28 -0.72 -11.60 13.61
C TRP A 28 0.78 -11.62 13.87
N TYR A 29 1.48 -10.74 13.16
CA TYR A 29 2.89 -10.41 13.30
C TYR A 29 3.01 -8.91 13.53
N LEU A 30 3.77 -8.53 14.56
CA LEU A 30 4.13 -7.14 14.82
C LEU A 30 5.60 -6.93 14.45
N LEU A 31 5.86 -6.01 13.52
CA LEU A 31 7.19 -5.59 13.09
C LEU A 31 7.54 -4.27 13.77
N ARG A 32 8.71 -4.19 14.40
CA ARG A 32 9.22 -2.95 15.01
C ARG A 32 10.59 -2.62 14.42
N ALA A 33 10.65 -1.52 13.69
CA ALA A 33 11.90 -1.01 13.12
C ALA A 33 12.79 -0.39 14.22
N PRO A 34 14.12 -0.50 14.11
CA PRO A 34 15.04 0.27 14.93
C PRO A 34 14.87 1.79 14.72
N PRO A 35 15.32 2.63 15.67
CA PRO A 35 15.35 4.08 15.48
C PRO A 35 16.04 4.47 14.16
N GLY A 36 15.47 5.45 13.45
CA GLY A 36 15.97 5.91 12.14
C GLY A 36 15.65 5.00 10.95
N HIS A 37 15.00 3.85 11.18
CA HIS A 37 14.58 2.93 10.13
C HIS A 37 13.06 2.92 9.97
N ARG A 38 12.58 2.55 8.79
CA ARG A 38 11.17 2.29 8.49
C ARG A 38 10.93 0.79 8.36
N VAL A 39 9.68 0.37 8.39
CA VAL A 39 9.32 -1.01 8.03
C VAL A 39 9.07 -1.06 6.54
N GLU A 40 9.70 -2.00 5.84
CA GLU A 40 9.36 -2.42 4.48
C GLU A 40 8.80 -3.84 4.56
N LEU A 41 7.62 -4.07 4.02
CA LEU A 41 6.94 -5.36 4.05
C LEU A 41 6.46 -5.71 2.64
N GLN A 42 7.01 -6.77 2.09
CA GLN A 42 6.74 -7.27 0.75
C GLN A 42 5.94 -8.56 0.84
N LEU A 43 4.65 -8.50 0.55
CA LEU A 43 3.79 -9.67 0.45
C LEU A 43 3.89 -10.24 -0.97
N HIS A 44 4.63 -11.36 -1.16
CA HIS A 44 4.81 -12.08 -2.43
C HIS A 44 3.55 -12.79 -2.96
N ARG A 45 2.41 -12.42 -2.39
CA ARG A 45 1.06 -12.88 -2.68
C ARG A 45 0.68 -14.20 -2.04
N LEU A 46 -0.64 -14.29 -1.94
CA LEU A 46 -1.43 -15.23 -1.19
C LEU A 46 -1.77 -16.40 -2.07
N VAL A 47 -1.81 -17.58 -1.48
CA VAL A 47 -2.29 -18.79 -2.08
C VAL A 47 -3.53 -19.17 -1.28
N HIS A 48 -4.69 -18.96 -1.91
CA HIS A 48 -6.00 -19.41 -1.40
C HIS A 48 -6.34 -18.92 0.02
N ILE A 49 -6.63 -17.63 0.18
CA ILE A 49 -7.21 -17.10 1.42
C ILE A 49 -8.47 -16.32 1.08
N GLY A 50 -9.64 -16.91 1.37
CA GLY A 50 -10.94 -16.29 1.11
C GLY A 50 -11.20 -15.97 -0.36
N THR A 51 -12.31 -15.28 -0.62
CA THR A 51 -12.74 -14.85 -1.94
C THR A 51 -13.22 -13.41 -1.89
N TYR A 52 -12.89 -12.63 -2.92
CA TYR A 52 -13.47 -11.30 -3.07
C TYR A 52 -14.97 -11.39 -3.35
N ASN A 53 -15.75 -10.59 -2.63
CA ASN A 53 -17.16 -10.31 -2.89
C ASN A 53 -17.25 -8.90 -3.50
N ASN A 54 -17.79 -8.80 -4.71
CA ASN A 54 -17.85 -7.56 -5.51
C ASN A 54 -16.51 -6.80 -5.68
N GLY A 55 -15.37 -7.47 -5.46
CA GLY A 55 -14.03 -6.90 -5.63
C GLY A 55 -13.50 -6.06 -4.47
N THR A 56 -14.29 -5.85 -3.41
CA THR A 56 -13.93 -4.94 -2.30
C THR A 56 -13.91 -5.60 -0.93
N THR A 57 -14.78 -6.59 -0.69
CA THR A 57 -14.87 -7.27 0.61
C THR A 57 -14.35 -8.71 0.52
N CYS A 58 -13.73 -9.19 1.60
CA CYS A 58 -13.15 -10.51 1.65
C CYS A 58 -14.04 -11.47 2.46
N ASN A 59 -14.56 -12.50 1.79
CA ASN A 59 -15.32 -13.57 2.43
C ASN A 59 -14.43 -14.79 2.70
N GLY A 60 -14.59 -15.43 3.85
CA GLY A 60 -13.91 -16.70 4.17
C GLY A 60 -12.46 -16.57 4.65
N GLY A 61 -11.88 -15.37 4.64
CA GLY A 61 -10.54 -15.07 5.18
C GLY A 61 -9.87 -13.91 4.46
N TYR A 62 -8.82 -13.35 5.06
CA TYR A 62 -8.02 -12.27 4.49
C TYR A 62 -6.64 -12.15 5.14
N VAL A 63 -5.73 -11.45 4.46
CA VAL A 63 -4.54 -10.85 5.06
C VAL A 63 -4.72 -9.34 5.07
N GLU A 64 -4.40 -8.73 6.19
CA GLU A 64 -4.49 -7.31 6.44
C GLU A 64 -3.14 -6.80 6.93
N VAL A 65 -2.76 -5.62 6.48
CA VAL A 65 -1.56 -4.95 6.95
C VAL A 65 -1.92 -3.53 7.37
N SER A 66 -1.38 -3.10 8.51
CA SER A 66 -1.62 -1.81 9.13
C SER A 66 -0.30 -1.08 9.37
N ASP A 67 -0.23 0.20 8.98
CA ASP A 67 0.87 1.12 9.30
C ASP A 67 0.76 1.57 10.76
N GLY A 68 1.52 0.89 11.63
CA GLY A 68 1.52 1.11 13.08
C GLY A 68 1.16 -0.14 13.88
N ILE A 69 0.85 0.08 15.16
CA ILE A 69 0.40 -0.93 16.12
C ILE A 69 -1.11 -0.77 16.28
N THR A 70 -1.89 -1.82 15.98
CA THR A 70 -3.34 -1.76 16.16
C THR A 70 -3.72 -1.91 17.64
N SER A 71 -4.89 -1.39 18.03
CA SER A 71 -5.43 -1.45 19.41
C SER A 71 -5.53 -2.87 19.97
N GLU A 72 -5.82 -3.83 19.10
CA GLU A 72 -6.03 -5.23 19.45
C GLU A 72 -4.68 -5.91 19.71
N VAL A 73 -3.67 -5.61 18.87
CA VAL A 73 -2.29 -6.05 19.11
C VAL A 73 -1.69 -5.39 20.36
N GLN A 74 -2.04 -4.14 20.65
CA GLN A 74 -1.57 -3.43 21.85
C GLN A 74 -2.20 -3.97 23.15
N SER A 75 -3.44 -4.47 23.09
CA SER A 75 -4.14 -5.10 24.21
C SER A 75 -3.93 -6.62 24.31
N GLY A 76 -3.18 -7.22 23.38
CA GLY A 76 -2.93 -8.66 23.35
C GLY A 76 -4.18 -9.49 23.00
N THR A 77 -5.21 -8.84 22.47
CA THR A 77 -6.47 -9.47 22.05
C THR A 77 -6.42 -9.84 20.56
N ASP A 78 -7.35 -10.68 20.10
CA ASP A 78 -7.45 -11.06 18.70
C ASP A 78 -7.90 -9.85 17.86
N PRO A 79 -7.09 -9.39 16.87
CA PRO A 79 -7.51 -8.32 15.97
C PRO A 79 -8.75 -8.67 15.12
N GLY A 80 -9.18 -9.93 15.09
CA GLY A 80 -10.26 -10.46 14.26
C GLY A 80 -11.68 -10.35 14.82
N GLY A 81 -11.95 -9.46 15.79
CA GLY A 81 -13.20 -9.39 16.55
C GLY A 81 -14.32 -8.47 16.01
N GLY A 82 -14.19 -7.91 14.80
CA GLY A 82 -15.24 -7.11 14.19
C GLY A 82 -15.66 -7.67 12.83
N ASP A 83 -16.76 -8.42 12.78
CA ASP A 83 -17.54 -8.63 11.54
C ASP A 83 -18.43 -7.39 11.24
N SER A 84 -18.07 -6.23 11.79
CA SER A 84 -18.71 -4.96 11.47
C SER A 84 -18.14 -4.43 10.16
N ASP A 85 -18.98 -4.41 9.13
CA ASP A 85 -18.87 -3.61 7.90
C ASP A 85 -18.79 -2.09 8.16
N ASP A 86 -18.44 -1.68 9.37
CA ASP A 86 -18.31 -0.29 9.81
C ASP A 86 -16.82 0.02 9.96
N GLY A 87 -16.29 0.74 8.98
CA GLY A 87 -14.95 1.31 9.01
C GLY A 87 -14.83 2.38 10.09
N GLY A 88 -14.54 1.95 11.32
CA GLY A 88 -14.40 2.87 12.44
C GLY A 88 -13.46 2.32 13.51
N GLY A 89 -12.19 2.76 13.49
CA GLY A 89 -11.22 2.37 14.50
C GLY A 89 -9.83 2.98 14.32
N GLY A 90 -9.73 4.31 14.37
CA GLY A 90 -8.51 5.04 14.78
C GLY A 90 -7.29 4.99 13.85
N GLY A 91 -7.19 5.97 12.94
CA GLY A 91 -5.93 6.65 12.56
C GLY A 91 -4.79 5.89 11.89
N LEU A 92 -4.85 4.56 11.72
CA LEU A 92 -3.82 3.78 11.04
C LEU A 92 -4.18 3.49 9.58
N ASN A 93 -3.21 3.60 8.67
CA ASN A 93 -3.40 3.21 7.27
C ASN A 93 -3.43 1.68 7.16
N THR A 94 -4.61 1.10 6.90
CA THR A 94 -4.79 -0.35 6.73
C THR A 94 -5.10 -0.73 5.28
N TRP A 95 -4.72 -1.93 4.86
CA TRP A 95 -5.14 -2.53 3.59
C TRP A 95 -5.34 -4.04 3.73
N ARG A 96 -6.30 -4.59 2.99
CA ARG A 96 -6.74 -5.98 3.09
C ARG A 96 -6.75 -6.67 1.72
N VAL A 97 -6.38 -7.95 1.70
CA VAL A 97 -6.26 -8.76 0.48
C VAL A 97 -6.71 -10.21 0.71
N CYS A 98 -7.36 -10.79 -0.28
CA CYS A 98 -7.85 -12.18 -0.30
C CYS A 98 -7.88 -12.72 -1.75
N GLY A 99 -8.32 -13.96 -1.96
CA GLY A 99 -8.56 -14.53 -3.30
C GLY A 99 -7.63 -15.67 -3.71
N GLU A 100 -7.62 -15.94 -5.03
CA GLU A 100 -6.93 -17.07 -5.66
C GLU A 100 -5.40 -16.95 -5.68
N ASP A 101 -4.74 -18.04 -6.08
CA ASP A 101 -3.29 -18.15 -6.19
C ASP A 101 -2.72 -17.17 -7.23
N GLN A 102 -1.97 -16.20 -6.74
CA GLN A 102 -1.30 -15.19 -7.55
C GLN A 102 0.23 -15.30 -7.50
N ARG A 103 0.80 -16.51 -7.30
CA ARG A 103 2.26 -16.77 -7.22
C ARG A 103 3.13 -16.15 -8.33
N LEU A 104 2.57 -15.87 -9.51
CA LEU A 104 3.28 -15.26 -10.64
C LEU A 104 3.19 -13.73 -10.68
N HIS A 105 2.44 -13.11 -9.77
CA HIS A 105 2.28 -11.67 -9.70
C HIS A 105 3.35 -11.04 -8.79
N PRO A 106 3.81 -9.82 -9.08
CA PRO A 106 4.75 -9.09 -8.24
C PRO A 106 4.24 -8.88 -6.80
N PRO A 107 5.14 -8.83 -5.79
CA PRO A 107 4.76 -8.64 -4.40
C PRO A 107 4.06 -7.29 -4.16
N ALA A 108 3.03 -7.28 -3.31
CA ALA A 108 2.49 -6.03 -2.78
C ALA A 108 3.44 -5.51 -1.69
N VAL A 109 3.88 -4.26 -1.80
CA VAL A 109 4.85 -3.66 -0.88
C VAL A 109 4.18 -2.58 -0.03
N LEU A 110 4.38 -2.64 1.28
CA LEU A 110 4.01 -1.61 2.23
C LEU A 110 5.27 -1.04 2.89
N TYR A 111 5.29 0.28 3.05
CA TYR A 111 6.27 0.97 3.86
C TYR A 111 5.58 1.66 5.03
N SER A 112 6.18 1.58 6.22
CA SER A 112 5.66 2.18 7.45
C SER A 112 6.73 3.07 8.09
N ASP A 113 6.52 4.38 8.00
CA ASP A 113 7.39 5.38 8.62
C ASP A 113 7.09 5.61 10.10
N THR A 114 6.00 5.07 10.62
CA THR A 114 5.69 5.07 12.07
C THR A 114 6.72 4.26 12.88
N GLY A 115 7.54 3.45 12.20
CA GLY A 115 8.53 2.57 12.82
C GLY A 115 7.94 1.25 13.33
N ALA A 116 6.65 0.99 13.09
CA ALA A 116 6.03 -0.29 13.39
C ALA A 116 4.97 -0.62 12.35
N ALA A 117 4.84 -1.90 11.97
CA ALA A 117 3.75 -2.35 11.11
C ALA A 117 3.16 -3.65 11.64
N THR A 118 1.86 -3.83 11.46
CA THR A 118 1.14 -5.02 11.90
C THR A 118 0.64 -5.78 10.66
N LEU A 119 0.96 -7.07 10.54
CA LEU A 119 0.38 -7.98 9.55
C LEU A 119 -0.55 -8.95 10.28
N THR A 120 -1.84 -8.92 9.97
CA THR A 120 -2.87 -9.80 10.51
C THR A 120 -3.38 -10.73 9.41
N TYR A 121 -3.65 -11.99 9.72
CA TYR A 121 -4.33 -12.91 8.82
C TYR A 121 -5.42 -13.69 9.54
N LYS A 122 -6.57 -13.81 8.89
CA LYS A 122 -7.76 -14.50 9.38
C LYS A 122 -8.20 -15.54 8.36
N VAL A 123 -8.52 -16.75 8.83
CA VAL A 123 -9.09 -17.82 8.01
C VAL A 123 -10.34 -18.32 8.71
N SER A 124 -11.49 -18.12 8.06
CA SER A 124 -12.80 -18.43 8.65
C SER A 124 -13.39 -19.76 8.13
N SER A 125 -12.87 -20.33 7.05
CA SER A 125 -13.40 -21.56 6.43
C SER A 125 -12.30 -22.61 6.17
N LYS A 126 -12.67 -23.89 6.05
CA LYS A 126 -11.75 -25.01 5.73
C LYS A 126 -11.22 -25.02 4.29
N GLN A 127 -11.49 -23.97 3.49
CA GLN A 127 -11.11 -23.93 2.09
C GLN A 127 -9.64 -23.49 1.94
N GLY A 128 -8.74 -24.46 2.11
CA GLY A 128 -7.30 -24.29 1.88
C GLY A 128 -6.51 -23.88 3.13
N SER A 129 -5.32 -24.47 3.30
CA SER A 129 -4.35 -23.96 4.27
C SER A 129 -3.89 -22.58 3.80
N PRO A 130 -3.97 -21.52 4.64
CA PRO A 130 -3.47 -20.21 4.25
C PRO A 130 -1.97 -20.33 3.94
N ARG A 131 -1.57 -20.01 2.72
CA ARG A 131 -0.15 -19.86 2.41
C ARG A 131 0.07 -18.47 1.89
N PHE A 132 0.76 -17.66 2.67
CA PHE A 132 1.35 -16.42 2.18
C PHE A 132 2.83 -16.46 2.45
N MET A 133 3.59 -15.75 1.62
CA MET A 133 4.97 -15.48 1.89
C MET A 133 5.13 -13.98 1.92
N ALA A 134 5.54 -13.45 3.05
CA ALA A 134 5.94 -12.05 3.16
C ALA A 134 7.42 -11.97 3.51
N TYR A 135 8.10 -10.94 3.02
CA TYR A 135 9.43 -10.58 3.44
C TYR A 135 9.38 -9.23 4.09
N TYR A 136 10.07 -9.05 5.19
CA TYR A 136 10.22 -7.74 5.80
C TYR A 136 11.67 -7.30 5.78
N ASN A 137 11.87 -6.00 5.74
CA ASN A 137 13.16 -5.35 5.82
C ASN A 137 13.02 -4.05 6.63
N PHE A 138 14.10 -3.60 7.25
CA PHE A 138 14.14 -2.33 7.97
C PHE A 138 15.14 -1.40 7.28
N PRO A 139 14.76 -0.73 6.19
CA PRO A 139 15.65 0.22 5.55
C PRO A 139 15.75 1.54 6.33
N LEU A 140 16.88 2.23 6.18
CA LEU A 140 17.08 3.57 6.74
C LEU A 140 16.09 4.55 6.11
N LYS A 141 15.42 5.35 6.94
CA LYS A 141 14.52 6.43 6.46
C LYS A 141 15.25 7.49 5.64
N SER A 142 16.53 7.70 5.92
CA SER A 142 17.38 8.65 5.20
C SER A 142 17.87 8.14 3.85
N ASN A 143 17.68 6.86 3.52
CA ASN A 143 18.13 6.30 2.26
C ASN A 143 17.09 6.63 1.16
N PRO A 144 17.44 7.47 0.16
CA PRO A 144 16.52 7.84 -0.91
C PRO A 144 16.20 6.68 -1.88
N ASN A 145 16.92 5.55 -1.78
CA ASN A 145 16.79 4.40 -2.68
C ASN A 145 15.88 3.30 -2.14
N THR A 146 15.35 3.43 -0.92
CA THR A 146 14.42 2.46 -0.32
C THR A 146 13.05 3.12 -0.18
N GLY A 147 12.04 2.61 -0.92
CA GLY A 147 10.69 3.16 -0.99
C GLY A 147 10.06 3.34 0.41
N ASP A 148 8.99 4.06 0.63
CA ASP A 148 8.11 4.86 -0.20
C ASP A 148 8.74 6.22 -0.50
N LEU A 149 8.71 6.61 -1.78
CA LEU A 149 9.11 7.95 -2.20
C LEU A 149 7.96 8.94 -2.05
N GLN A 150 6.72 8.50 -1.78
CA GLN A 150 5.62 9.44 -1.65
C GLN A 150 5.87 10.44 -0.52
N ARG A 151 5.89 11.72 -0.87
CA ARG A 151 6.26 12.81 0.03
C ARG A 151 5.29 13.97 -0.14
N GLY A 152 4.75 14.46 0.98
CA GLY A 152 3.89 15.65 1.04
C GLY A 152 2.43 15.42 0.62
N GLY A 153 2.01 14.17 0.48
CA GLY A 153 0.60 13.79 0.30
C GLY A 153 0.09 12.93 1.45
N SER A 154 -1.22 12.75 1.51
CA SER A 154 -1.91 11.82 2.40
C SER A 154 -2.81 10.87 1.60
N ARG A 155 -2.93 9.62 2.04
CA ARG A 155 -3.83 8.65 1.41
C ARG A 155 -5.29 9.02 1.68
N VAL A 156 -6.16 8.81 0.70
CA VAL A 156 -7.61 9.00 0.87
C VAL A 156 -8.21 7.73 1.48
N GLU A 157 -8.93 7.90 2.59
CA GLU A 157 -9.62 6.79 3.27
C GLU A 157 -10.61 6.07 2.33
N TYR A 158 -10.80 4.76 2.56
CA TYR A 158 -11.70 3.90 1.78
C TYR A 158 -11.36 3.77 0.30
N THR A 159 -10.09 3.97 -0.06
CA THR A 159 -9.59 3.78 -1.42
C THR A 159 -8.39 2.86 -1.44
N ASP A 160 -8.21 2.13 -2.54
CA ASP A 160 -7.06 1.24 -2.69
C ASP A 160 -5.74 2.01 -2.77
N CYS A 161 -5.73 3.14 -3.50
CA CYS A 161 -4.50 3.87 -3.82
C CYS A 161 -4.72 5.36 -4.16
N ASP A 162 -5.80 5.99 -3.71
CA ASP A 162 -5.99 7.42 -3.96
C ASP A 162 -5.21 8.26 -2.94
N TRP A 163 -4.70 9.40 -3.39
CA TRP A 163 -3.89 10.32 -2.59
C TRP A 163 -4.32 11.77 -2.78
N LEU A 164 -4.21 12.55 -1.72
CA LEU A 164 -4.42 13.99 -1.66
C LEU A 164 -3.09 14.68 -1.39
N TYR A 165 -2.71 15.61 -2.25
CA TYR A 165 -1.55 16.47 -2.06
C TYR A 165 -2.04 17.91 -1.93
N GLN A 166 -1.61 18.60 -0.89
CA GLN A 166 -1.90 20.01 -0.72
C GLN A 166 -0.64 20.80 -1.05
N ASP A 167 -0.80 21.85 -1.85
CA ASP A 167 0.31 22.66 -2.34
C ASP A 167 1.18 23.24 -1.21
N ILE A 168 0.59 23.55 -0.05
CA ILE A 168 1.33 24.02 1.14
C ILE A 168 2.44 23.04 1.59
N HIS A 169 2.27 21.73 1.34
CA HIS A 169 3.25 20.69 1.66
C HIS A 169 4.28 20.46 0.55
N CYS A 170 4.15 21.16 -0.58
CA CYS A 170 4.98 21.01 -1.77
C CYS A 170 5.70 22.32 -2.18
N ARG A 171 5.64 23.36 -1.34
CA ARG A 171 6.23 24.70 -1.60
C ARG A 171 7.65 24.80 -1.03
N GLY A 172 8.49 25.62 -1.66
CA GLY A 172 9.83 25.96 -1.15
C GLY A 172 10.92 24.95 -1.54
N SER A 173 11.75 24.50 -0.59
CA SER A 173 12.81 23.51 -0.84
C SER A 173 12.31 22.06 -0.84
N GLU A 174 11.03 21.83 -0.52
CA GLU A 174 10.43 20.51 -0.41
C GLU A 174 9.55 20.22 -1.62
N THR A 175 10.06 19.42 -2.55
CA THR A 175 9.24 18.87 -3.64
C THR A 175 8.43 17.69 -3.13
N CYS A 176 7.13 17.69 -3.43
CA CYS A 176 6.32 16.50 -3.26
C CYS A 176 6.71 15.44 -4.28
N HIS A 177 6.63 14.19 -3.86
CA HIS A 177 6.93 13.04 -4.70
C HIS A 177 5.68 12.17 -4.78
N LEU A 178 5.34 11.80 -6.02
CA LEU A 178 4.20 10.98 -6.37
C LEU A 178 4.75 9.72 -7.03
N THR A 179 4.26 8.56 -6.61
CA THR A 179 4.64 7.27 -7.20
C THR A 179 3.42 6.40 -7.43
N SER A 180 3.48 5.52 -8.41
CA SER A 180 2.51 4.44 -8.55
C SER A 180 2.60 3.48 -7.34
N PRO A 181 1.50 2.79 -6.98
CA PRO A 181 1.56 1.76 -5.95
C PRO A 181 2.60 0.71 -6.33
N GLY A 182 3.47 0.34 -5.38
CA GLY A 182 4.53 -0.64 -5.59
C GLY A 182 5.79 -0.12 -6.26
N PHE A 183 5.89 1.16 -6.64
CA PHE A 183 7.13 1.75 -7.15
C PHE A 183 8.31 1.61 -6.16
N PRO A 184 9.54 1.27 -6.60
CA PRO A 184 10.00 1.14 -7.99
C PRO A 184 9.69 -0.20 -8.67
N GLY A 185 8.97 -1.10 -7.99
CA GLY A 185 8.46 -2.33 -8.56
C GLY A 185 7.27 -2.10 -9.51
N LEU A 186 6.64 -3.21 -9.91
CA LEU A 186 5.50 -3.19 -10.84
C LEU A 186 4.22 -2.76 -10.13
N TYR A 187 3.44 -1.90 -10.81
CA TYR A 187 2.13 -1.50 -10.32
C TYR A 187 1.11 -2.65 -10.43
N PRO A 188 0.15 -2.78 -9.49
CA PRO A 188 -0.88 -3.82 -9.55
C PRO A 188 -1.70 -3.78 -10.84
N SER A 189 -2.01 -4.93 -11.42
CA SER A 189 -2.89 -5.03 -12.58
C SER A 189 -4.32 -4.61 -12.22
N SER A 190 -5.02 -3.97 -13.15
CA SER A 190 -6.44 -3.58 -13.02
C SER A 190 -6.74 -2.60 -11.89
N ILE A 191 -5.75 -1.83 -11.44
CA ILE A 191 -5.93 -0.79 -10.42
C ILE A 191 -6.16 0.58 -11.07
N ARG A 192 -6.96 1.43 -10.42
CA ARG A 192 -7.19 2.81 -10.83
C ARG A 192 -6.97 3.74 -9.63
N CYS A 193 -5.86 4.48 -9.66
CA CYS A 193 -5.46 5.39 -8.59
C CYS A 193 -5.71 6.84 -9.01
N ARG A 194 -6.17 7.67 -8.08
CA ARG A 194 -6.37 9.11 -8.27
C ARG A 194 -5.46 9.90 -7.33
N TYR A 195 -4.73 10.83 -7.90
CA TYR A 195 -3.84 11.74 -7.17
C TYR A 195 -4.41 13.14 -7.31
N LEU A 196 -5.02 13.67 -6.25
CA LEU A 196 -5.62 15.00 -6.25
C LEU A 196 -4.60 16.02 -5.78
N LEU A 197 -4.23 16.96 -6.65
CA LEU A 197 -3.38 18.10 -6.32
C LEU A 197 -4.28 19.29 -5.95
N ALA A 198 -4.49 19.51 -4.66
CA ALA A 198 -5.27 20.63 -4.15
C ALA A 198 -4.40 21.90 -4.05
N MET A 199 -4.76 22.91 -4.82
CA MET A 199 -4.12 24.23 -4.82
C MET A 199 -4.89 25.18 -3.91
N SER A 200 -4.20 25.90 -3.01
CA SER A 200 -4.83 26.85 -2.09
C SER A 200 -5.39 28.10 -2.78
N ALA A 201 -4.97 28.40 -4.01
CA ALA A 201 -5.36 29.58 -4.79
C ALA A 201 -5.28 29.29 -6.29
N LYS A 202 -6.01 30.07 -7.10
CA LYS A 202 -6.16 29.86 -8.55
C LYS A 202 -4.93 30.27 -9.37
N ASP A 203 -4.07 31.11 -8.81
CA ASP A 203 -2.88 31.71 -9.43
C ASP A 203 -1.60 30.91 -9.15
N ILE A 204 -1.71 29.82 -8.37
CA ILE A 204 -0.58 28.91 -8.13
C ILE A 204 -0.37 28.06 -9.36
N GLN A 205 0.84 28.11 -9.92
CA GLN A 205 1.28 27.20 -10.96
C GLN A 205 1.87 25.94 -10.34
N ALA A 206 1.41 24.79 -10.81
CA ALA A 206 1.97 23.49 -10.47
C ALA A 206 2.83 22.99 -11.63
N THR A 207 4.00 22.43 -11.30
CA THR A 207 4.85 21.74 -12.28
C THR A 207 4.99 20.28 -11.88
N LEU A 208 4.47 19.39 -12.72
CA LEU A 208 4.57 17.95 -12.57
C LEU A 208 5.69 17.42 -13.48
N THR A 209 6.74 16.88 -12.87
CA THR A 209 7.85 16.25 -13.60
C THR A 209 7.83 14.74 -13.38
N PHE A 210 7.62 14.01 -14.46
CA PHE A 210 7.68 12.55 -14.47
C PHE A 210 9.14 12.13 -14.55
N LEU A 211 9.68 11.65 -13.43
CA LEU A 211 11.09 11.25 -13.30
C LEU A 211 11.34 9.85 -13.86
N ALA A 212 10.38 8.95 -13.68
CA ALA A 212 10.40 7.59 -14.21
C ALA A 212 8.98 7.23 -14.69
N LEU A 213 8.91 6.72 -15.92
CA LEU A 213 7.70 6.18 -16.52
C LEU A 213 8.06 4.85 -17.17
N ASP A 214 7.23 3.85 -16.92
CA ASP A 214 7.33 2.55 -17.59
C ASP A 214 5.92 1.96 -17.74
N LEU A 215 5.21 2.47 -18.74
CA LEU A 215 3.87 2.03 -19.11
C LEU A 215 3.93 1.36 -20.49
N PRO A 216 3.20 0.25 -20.74
CA PRO A 216 3.21 -0.40 -22.04
C PRO A 216 2.73 0.54 -23.16
N ALA A 217 3.62 0.94 -24.06
CA ALA A 217 3.31 1.88 -25.14
C ALA A 217 2.21 1.34 -26.08
N GLU A 218 2.27 0.06 -26.43
CA GLU A 218 1.29 -0.62 -27.30
C GLU A 218 -0.11 -0.77 -26.66
N ARG A 219 -0.22 -0.54 -25.34
CA ARG A 219 -1.48 -0.66 -24.59
C ARG A 219 -1.86 0.65 -23.89
N CYS A 220 -1.54 1.79 -24.50
CA CYS A 220 -1.82 3.12 -23.97
C CYS A 220 -3.33 3.38 -23.73
N ALA A 221 -4.23 2.69 -24.46
CA ALA A 221 -5.67 2.77 -24.22
C ALA A 221 -6.10 2.18 -22.86
N HIS A 222 -5.27 1.30 -22.27
CA HIS A 222 -5.57 0.59 -21.03
C HIS A 222 -4.61 0.92 -19.89
N ASN A 223 -3.37 1.29 -20.21
CA ASN A 223 -2.32 1.63 -19.25
C ASN A 223 -1.82 3.04 -19.55
N TYR A 224 -2.36 4.02 -18.83
CA TYR A 224 -1.99 5.41 -19.00
C TYR A 224 -2.12 6.20 -17.72
N ILE A 225 -1.47 7.35 -17.69
CA ILE A 225 -1.70 8.40 -16.70
C ILE A 225 -2.45 9.53 -17.40
N GLY A 226 -3.66 9.79 -16.94
CA GLY A 226 -4.47 10.93 -17.37
C GLY A 226 -4.31 12.09 -16.40
N VAL A 227 -3.90 13.26 -16.90
CA VAL A 227 -3.78 14.50 -16.14
C VAL A 227 -4.94 15.40 -16.51
N TYR A 228 -5.75 15.82 -15.52
CA TYR A 228 -6.99 16.55 -15.74
C TYR A 228 -6.99 17.88 -14.99
N ALA A 229 -7.54 18.93 -15.61
CA ALA A 229 -7.74 20.25 -15.01
C ALA A 229 -9.00 20.28 -14.14
N GLY A 230 -9.01 19.49 -13.06
CA GLY A 230 -10.13 19.43 -12.11
C GLY A 230 -10.09 18.18 -11.24
N THR A 231 -11.20 17.92 -10.55
CA THR A 231 -11.26 16.88 -9.50
C THR A 231 -11.64 15.50 -10.01
N SER A 232 -11.93 15.33 -11.30
CA SER A 232 -12.41 14.06 -11.85
C SER A 232 -11.99 13.83 -13.30
N SER A 233 -12.18 12.60 -13.79
CA SER A 233 -11.88 12.24 -15.18
C SER A 233 -12.84 12.82 -16.21
N SER A 234 -13.90 13.53 -15.80
CA SER A 234 -14.76 14.31 -16.71
C SER A 234 -14.28 15.76 -16.85
N SER A 235 -13.32 16.20 -16.04
CA SER A 235 -12.70 17.51 -16.17
C SER A 235 -11.85 17.59 -17.45
N PRO A 236 -11.50 18.79 -17.94
CA PRO A 236 -10.70 18.94 -19.15
C PRO A 236 -9.38 18.15 -19.07
N LEU A 237 -9.11 17.30 -20.07
CA LEU A 237 -7.89 16.51 -20.15
C LEU A 237 -6.72 17.40 -20.57
N ILE A 238 -5.68 17.47 -19.74
CA ILE A 238 -4.43 18.19 -20.02
C ILE A 238 -3.49 17.29 -20.82
N ALA A 239 -3.30 16.05 -20.38
CA ALA A 239 -2.38 15.11 -21.02
C ALA A 239 -2.76 13.65 -20.76
N THR A 240 -2.44 12.79 -21.72
CA THR A 240 -2.41 11.33 -21.55
C THR A 240 -0.97 10.87 -21.75
N LEU A 241 -0.45 10.12 -20.79
CA LEU A 241 0.95 9.66 -20.78
C LEU A 241 1.02 8.14 -20.71
N CYS A 242 1.91 7.55 -21.50
CA CYS A 242 2.25 6.13 -21.53
C CYS A 242 3.65 5.97 -22.14
N GLY A 243 4.18 4.75 -22.19
CA GLY A 243 5.56 4.51 -22.59
C GLY A 243 6.56 4.85 -21.48
N SER A 244 7.81 5.11 -21.88
CA SER A 244 8.92 5.38 -20.97
C SER A 244 9.54 6.77 -21.13
N GLN A 245 8.88 7.66 -21.87
CA GLN A 245 9.41 8.99 -22.13
C GLN A 245 9.24 9.92 -20.94
N ARG A 246 10.33 10.57 -20.54
CA ARG A 246 10.30 11.63 -19.52
C ARG A 246 9.43 12.80 -20.00
N LYS A 247 8.59 13.33 -19.10
CA LYS A 247 7.71 14.47 -19.42
C LYS A 247 7.66 15.45 -18.25
N THR A 248 7.53 16.73 -18.58
CA THR A 248 7.21 17.79 -17.62
C THR A 248 5.98 18.53 -18.11
N LEU A 249 5.03 18.75 -17.21
CA LEU A 249 3.81 19.50 -17.44
C LEU A 249 3.74 20.66 -16.45
N THR A 250 3.34 21.83 -16.91
CA THR A 250 3.10 23.00 -16.05
C THR A 250 1.68 23.49 -16.32
N PHE A 251 0.92 23.73 -15.26
CA PHE A 251 -0.50 24.11 -15.32
C PHE A 251 -0.91 24.97 -14.13
#